data_AF-A0A7Y8M118-F1
#
_entry.id   AF-A0A7Y8M118-F1
#
_cell.length_a   1.000
_cell.length_b   1.000
_cell.length_c   1.000
_cell.angle_alpha   90.00
_cell.angle_beta   90.00
_cell.angle_gamma   90.00
#
_symmetry.space_group_name_H-M   'P 1'
#
loop_
_entity.id
_entity.type
_entity.pdbx_description
1 polymer ?
#
loop_
_entity_poly.entity_id
_entity_poly.type
_entity_poly.pdbx_seq_one_letter_code
_entity_poly.pdbx_strand_id
1 'polypeptide(L)' 'MGILVVGSIALDTVTTPSGHAEEILGGSATYFIIAASYFT' A
#
# COMPACT_ATOMS: atom_id res chain seq x y z
N MET A 1 18.38 -10.04 3.95
CA MET A 1 17.88 -10.37 5.32
C MET A 1 16.36 -10.48 5.23
N GLY A 2 15.67 -11.34 5.97
CA GLY A 2 14.20 -11.46 5.84
C GLY A 2 13.45 -10.51 6.76
N ILE A 3 12.47 -9.76 6.23
CA ILE A 3 11.51 -8.97 7.02
C ILE A 3 10.13 -9.62 6.91
N LEU A 4 9.49 -9.89 8.06
CA LEU A 4 8.09 -10.29 8.16
C LEU A 4 7.23 -9.06 8.43
N VAL A 5 6.18 -8.86 7.63
CA VAL A 5 5.28 -7.72 7.73
C VAL A 5 3.86 -8.22 7.95
N VAL A 6 3.16 -7.61 8.90
CA VAL A 6 1.74 -7.87 9.20
C VAL A 6 1.00 -6.54 9.15
N GLY A 7 -0.12 -6.50 8.45
CA GLY A 7 -0.93 -5.30 8.25
C GLY A 7 -2.07 -5.57 7.28
N SER A 8 -2.80 -4.51 6.94
CA SER A 8 -3.94 -4.62 6.01
C SER A 8 -3.48 -4.69 4.56
N ILE A 9 -4.28 -5.40 3.76
CA ILE A 9 -4.27 -5.37 2.30
C ILE A 9 -5.69 -5.04 1.88
N ALA A 10 -5.86 -4.02 1.05
CA ALA A 10 -7.16 -3.52 0.64
C ALA A 10 -7.14 -2.98 -0.79
N LEU A 11 -8.33 -2.85 -1.36
CA LEU A 11 -8.58 -2.01 -2.53
C LEU A 11 -9.28 -0.75 -2.02
N ASP A 12 -8.61 0.38 -2.17
CA ASP A 12 -9.09 1.67 -1.71
C ASP A 12 -9.77 2.41 -2.87
N THR A 13 -10.62 3.36 -2.54
CA THR A 13 -11.20 4.33 -3.48
C THR A 13 -10.84 5.71 -2.98
N VAL A 14 -10.14 6.50 -3.80
CA VAL A 14 -9.57 7.79 -3.40
C VAL A 14 -10.18 8.90 -4.23
N THR A 15 -10.68 9.92 -3.53
CA THR A 15 -11.22 11.13 -4.14
C THR A 15 -10.36 12.32 -3.75
N THR A 16 -9.95 13.11 -4.73
CA THR A 16 -9.24 14.38 -4.54
C THR A 16 -9.97 15.49 -5.30
N PRO A 17 -9.66 16.77 -5.06
CA PRO A 17 -10.26 17.85 -5.85
C PRO A 17 -9.99 17.77 -7.35
N SER A 18 -8.92 17.08 -7.77
CA SER A 18 -8.51 16.98 -9.18
C SER A 18 -8.94 15.68 -9.86
N GLY A 19 -9.55 14.73 -9.14
CA GLY A 19 -9.97 13.48 -9.73
C GLY A 19 -10.36 12.39 -8.74
N HIS A 20 -10.62 11.21 -9.29
CA HIS A 20 -11.09 10.06 -8.54
C HIS A 20 -10.44 8.78 -9.10
N ALA A 21 -10.10 7.83 -8.22
CA ALA A 21 -9.56 6.54 -8.58
C ALA A 21 -10.19 5.43 -7.72
N GLU A 22 -10.73 4.42 -8.38
CA GLU A 22 -11.35 3.24 -7.76
C GLU A 22 -10.39 2.04 -7.81
N GLU A 23 -10.65 1.07 -6.92
CA GLU A 23 -9.94 -0.21 -6.86
C GLU A 23 -8.40 -0.10 -6.85
N ILE A 24 -7.87 0.94 -6.21
CA ILE A 24 -6.42 1.12 -6.10
C ILE A 24 -5.87 0.22 -4.99
N LEU A 25 -4.74 -0.43 -5.25
CA LEU A 25 -4.08 -1.25 -4.23
C LEU A 25 -3.62 -0.37 -3.06
N GLY A 26 -4.14 -0.64 -1.88
CA GLY A 26 -3.83 0.05 -0.64
C GLY A 26 -3.48 -0.91 0.49
N GLY A 27 -3.68 -0.46 1.73
CA GLY A 27 -3.37 -1.20 2.94
C GLY A 27 -1.95 -0.99 3.47
N SER A 28 -1.80 -1.06 4.79
CA SER A 28 -0.54 -0.74 5.48
C SER A 28 0.58 -1.72 5.18
N ALA A 29 0.26 -3.01 5.01
CA ALA A 29 1.26 -4.02 4.66
C ALA A 29 1.83 -3.77 3.26
N THR A 30 0.97 -3.39 2.31
CA THR A 30 1.37 -3.09 0.92
C THR A 30 2.42 -1.98 0.88
N TYR A 31 2.10 -0.80 1.44
CA TYR A 31 3.03 0.33 1.40
C TYR A 31 4.33 0.04 2.15
N PHE A 32 4.25 -0.62 3.31
CA PHE A 32 5.43 -0.98 4.10
C PHE A 32 6.35 -1.95 3.35
N ILE A 33 5.82 -3.05 2.80
CA ILE A 33 6.62 -4.06 2.08
C ILE A 33 7.31 -3.44 0.87
N ILE A 34 6.60 -2.61 0.10
CA ILE A 34 7.18 -1.94 -1.07
C ILE A 34 8.35 -1.05 -0.63
N ALA A 35 8.17 -0.22 0.40
CA ALA A 35 9.26 0.63 0.91
C ALA A 35 10.43 -0.21 1.45
N ALA A 36 10.15 -1.26 2.23
CA ALA A 36 11.16 -2.14 2.80
C ALA A 36 12.00 -2.86 1.73
N SER A 37 11.40 -3.23 0.59
CA SER A 37 12.09 -3.95 -0.50
C SER A 37 13.30 -3.21 -1.08
N TYR A 38 13.41 -1.90 -0.89
CA TYR A 38 14.56 -1.10 -1.32
C TYR A 38 15.79 -1.21 -0.40
N PHE A 39 15.67 -1.83 0.78
CA PHE A 39 16.69 -1.77 1.83
C PHE A 39 17.08 -3.15 2.44
N THR A 40 16.61 -4.27 1.90
CA THR A 40 16.74 -5.61 2.56
C THR A 40 17.24 -6.73 1.67
#